data_AF-A0A9P0MI04-F1
#
_entry.id   AF-A0A9P0MI04-F1
#
_cell.length_a   1.000
_cell.length_b   1.000
_cell.length_c   1.000
_cell.angle_alpha   90.00
_cell.angle_beta   90.00
_cell.angle_gamma   90.00
#
_symmetry.space_group_name_H-M   'P 1'
#
loop_
_entity.id
_entity.type
_entity.pdbx_description
1 polymer ?
#
loop_
_entity_poly.entity_id
_entity_poly.type
_entity_poly.pdbx_seq_one_letter_code
_entity_poly.pdbx_strand_id
1 'polypeptide(L)'
;MTEEQTPLKLDFKSDELAGAPSISLSSSIVSDQENTLLPEVSFAPEAINGIIIDSPRNNSESQPLLGRMESHPQYNHFPDDPAFSDLVRTAELAIDNGIYPERIYQGSSGSYFVKNISEEIIGVFKPKDEEPYGRLNPKWTKWMHKLCCPCCFGRECLVPNQGYLSEAGASLVDQKLGLGVVPKTKVVKLVSETFNYPRIDRGKSHIKQTINDHFPRLGKHFNRLGLEPKVGSFQMFVSGFKDAEYWLRHFEVEPLTGSAAKKFQSQFERLVVLDYIIRNTDRGNDNWLIRYNPPVVRSQPRPSIHQAQELEEATEWDGEKADIRIAAIDNGLAFPFKHPDSWRAYPYHWAWLPQAKIPFSQEIKDLVLPLLRDNTFVQDLCYDLYHLFKEDKGFDCHLFERQMSVMRGQIENLKAALLENKSPVQLVQIPAITVEREKGHVGTTSRFRSFSQTFTQTVQKKSPFFSWC
;
A
#
# COMPACT_ATOMS: atom_id res chain seq x y z
N MET A 1 -44.41 -13.18 36.04
CA MET A 1 -44.01 -11.97 36.77
C MET A 1 -42.96 -11.27 35.91
N THR A 2 -43.25 -10.82 34.67
CA THR A 2 -44.23 -9.81 34.21
C THR A 2 -44.14 -8.48 34.97
N GLU A 3 -44.11 -7.40 34.17
CA GLU A 3 -44.18 -5.96 34.45
C GLU A 3 -42.84 -5.22 34.29
N GLU A 4 -42.73 -4.12 33.54
CA GLU A 4 -43.63 -3.45 32.60
C GLU A 4 -42.80 -2.37 31.88
N GLN A 5 -42.93 -2.24 30.56
CA GLN A 5 -42.41 -1.11 29.78
C GLN A 5 -43.51 -0.07 29.62
N THR A 6 -43.25 1.18 30.00
CA THR A 6 -44.11 2.34 29.69
C THR A 6 -43.43 3.24 28.66
N PRO A 7 -44.06 3.56 27.51
CA PRO A 7 -43.58 4.55 26.56
C PRO A 7 -44.26 5.90 26.78
N LEU A 8 -43.48 6.99 26.78
CA LEU A 8 -44.00 8.36 26.77
C LEU A 8 -44.36 8.77 25.33
N LYS A 9 -45.66 8.98 25.14
CA LYS A 9 -46.32 9.54 23.96
C LYS A 9 -46.67 10.99 24.31
N LEU A 10 -46.22 11.96 23.52
CA LEU A 10 -46.69 13.34 23.57
C LEU A 10 -47.20 13.72 22.18
N ASP A 11 -48.51 13.88 22.11
CA ASP A 11 -49.27 14.41 20.99
C ASP A 11 -50.32 15.36 21.61
N PHE A 12 -50.46 16.57 21.07
CA PHE A 12 -51.60 17.50 21.12
C PHE A 12 -51.08 18.91 20.74
N LYS A 13 -51.73 19.75 19.95
CA LYS A 13 -52.77 19.64 18.91
C LYS A 13 -52.73 21.00 18.18
N SER A 14 -53.12 20.98 16.92
CA SER A 14 -53.36 22.10 16.00
C SER A 14 -54.58 22.96 16.38
N ASP A 15 -54.57 24.24 15.95
CA ASP A 15 -55.66 24.99 15.26
C ASP A 15 -55.09 26.38 14.85
N GLU A 16 -54.84 26.67 13.56
CA GLU A 16 -55.69 27.34 12.55
C GLU A 16 -56.07 28.82 12.85
N LEU A 17 -55.53 29.79 12.07
CA LEU A 17 -56.18 30.51 10.96
C LEU A 17 -55.57 31.91 10.66
N ALA A 18 -55.32 32.12 9.36
CA ALA A 18 -55.42 33.35 8.55
C ALA A 18 -54.60 34.61 8.85
N GLY A 19 -53.94 35.13 7.79
CA GLY A 19 -53.62 36.55 7.64
C GLY A 19 -52.32 36.86 6.90
N ALA A 20 -52.37 36.93 5.56
CA ALA A 20 -51.36 37.64 4.75
C ALA A 20 -51.42 39.16 5.02
N PRO A 21 -50.35 39.94 4.77
CA PRO A 21 -50.15 40.44 3.41
C PRO A 21 -48.68 40.57 2.93
N SER A 22 -48.61 40.65 1.60
CA SER A 22 -47.51 41.01 0.73
C SER A 22 -46.82 42.35 1.05
N ILE A 23 -45.49 42.42 0.90
CA ILE A 23 -44.77 43.69 0.71
C ILE A 23 -44.01 43.64 -0.62
N SER A 24 -44.33 44.64 -1.44
CA SER A 24 -43.93 44.95 -2.80
C SER A 24 -42.52 45.52 -2.90
N LEU A 25 -41.81 45.14 -3.97
CA LEU A 25 -40.67 45.84 -4.53
C LEU A 25 -41.10 47.18 -5.14
N SER A 26 -40.50 48.27 -4.68
CA SER A 26 -40.62 49.59 -5.30
C SER A 26 -39.34 49.96 -6.04
N SER A 27 -39.53 50.20 -7.34
CA SER A 27 -38.63 50.80 -8.31
C SER A 27 -38.34 52.28 -8.02
N SER A 28 -37.09 52.69 -8.24
CA SER A 28 -36.74 54.11 -8.44
C SER A 28 -35.92 54.24 -9.73
N ILE A 29 -36.52 54.89 -10.73
CA ILE A 29 -35.90 55.37 -11.97
C ILE A 29 -35.47 56.82 -11.71
N VAL A 30 -34.21 57.16 -12.02
CA VAL A 30 -33.81 58.51 -12.44
C VAL A 30 -32.73 58.38 -13.52
N SER A 31 -32.92 59.15 -14.59
CA SER A 31 -32.15 59.31 -15.82
C SER A 31 -30.87 60.14 -15.63
N ASP A 32 -29.82 59.90 -16.42
CA ASP A 32 -29.44 60.75 -17.58
C ASP A 32 -28.01 60.51 -18.10
N GLN A 33 -27.96 60.36 -19.44
CA GLN A 33 -27.00 60.86 -20.44
C GLN A 33 -25.49 60.52 -20.43
N GLU A 34 -25.09 59.92 -21.56
CA GLU A 34 -23.94 60.19 -22.44
C GLU A 34 -22.55 60.47 -21.83
N ASN A 35 -21.59 59.57 -22.05
CA ASN A 35 -20.53 59.80 -23.04
C ASN A 35 -19.60 58.60 -23.25
N THR A 36 -19.21 58.48 -24.50
CA THR A 36 -18.25 57.59 -25.15
C THR A 36 -16.84 57.63 -24.54
N LEU A 37 -16.10 56.51 -24.67
CA LEU A 37 -14.79 56.41 -25.37
C LEU A 37 -13.97 55.22 -24.84
N LEU A 38 -13.85 54.19 -25.69
CA LEU A 38 -12.84 53.14 -25.60
C LEU A 38 -11.49 53.69 -26.10
N PRO A 39 -10.33 53.31 -25.53
CA PRO A 39 -9.05 53.56 -26.17
C PRO A 39 -8.73 52.45 -27.18
N GLU A 40 -8.72 52.87 -28.44
CA GLU A 40 -8.17 52.23 -29.62
C GLU A 40 -6.63 52.24 -29.55
N VAL A 41 -5.97 51.11 -29.78
CA VAL A 41 -4.50 51.06 -29.98
C VAL A 41 -4.23 50.43 -31.32
N SER A 42 -3.90 51.30 -32.28
CA SER A 42 -3.58 51.00 -33.66
C SER A 42 -2.15 50.49 -33.80
N PHE A 43 -1.98 49.46 -34.64
CA PHE A 43 -0.71 48.97 -35.17
C PHE A 43 -0.23 49.84 -36.33
N ALA A 44 1.09 50.02 -36.48
CA ALA A 44 1.72 50.34 -37.76
C ALA A 44 3.13 49.70 -37.88
N PRO A 45 3.60 49.39 -39.11
CA PRO A 45 4.62 48.35 -39.38
C PRO A 45 5.92 48.90 -39.99
N GLU A 46 7.03 48.14 -39.90
CA GLU A 46 8.19 48.30 -40.81
C GLU A 46 8.71 46.93 -41.27
N ALA A 47 9.03 46.89 -42.57
CA ALA A 47 9.31 45.73 -43.38
C ALA A 47 10.76 45.72 -43.87
N ILE A 48 11.35 44.53 -44.08
CA ILE A 48 12.44 44.34 -45.05
C ILE A 48 12.21 43.01 -45.81
N ASN A 49 11.90 43.17 -47.11
CA ASN A 49 12.21 42.38 -48.31
C ASN A 49 12.43 40.85 -48.17
N GLY A 50 11.75 39.95 -48.88
CA GLY A 50 10.91 40.06 -50.07
C GLY A 50 11.18 38.86 -50.99
N ILE A 51 10.29 37.87 -51.01
CA ILE A 51 10.00 37.00 -52.17
C ILE A 51 8.48 36.77 -52.22
N ILE A 52 7.99 36.81 -53.45
CA ILE A 52 6.65 37.06 -53.96
C ILE A 52 5.70 35.83 -53.92
N ILE A 53 4.54 36.03 -53.29
CA ILE A 53 3.14 35.84 -53.80
C ILE A 53 2.75 34.46 -54.40
N ASP A 54 1.82 33.74 -53.77
CA ASP A 54 0.43 33.67 -54.26
C ASP A 54 -0.54 33.03 -53.25
N SER A 55 -1.76 33.57 -53.20
CA SER A 55 -2.95 33.13 -52.48
C SER A 55 -4.12 33.38 -53.45
N PRO A 56 -5.22 32.60 -53.48
CA PRO A 56 -6.19 32.73 -52.40
C PRO A 56 -7.13 31.54 -52.09
N ARG A 57 -7.60 31.59 -50.83
CA ARG A 57 -8.97 31.33 -50.35
C ARG A 57 -9.52 29.90 -50.42
N ASN A 58 -9.76 29.35 -49.23
CA ASN A 58 -11.13 29.14 -48.80
C ASN A 58 -11.31 29.37 -47.29
N ASN A 59 -12.34 30.17 -46.98
CA ASN A 59 -12.84 30.51 -45.66
C ASN A 59 -13.17 29.25 -44.83
N SER A 60 -12.76 29.25 -43.55
CA SER A 60 -13.55 28.65 -42.47
C SER A 60 -13.08 29.18 -41.11
N GLU A 61 -13.46 30.41 -40.79
CA GLU A 61 -13.61 30.88 -39.40
C GLU A 61 -14.77 30.11 -38.76
N SER A 62 -14.50 28.87 -38.35
CA SER A 62 -15.35 28.10 -37.44
C SER A 62 -14.65 26.79 -37.08
N GLN A 63 -13.45 26.88 -36.50
CA GLN A 63 -12.94 25.78 -35.70
C GLN A 63 -13.16 26.15 -34.23
N PRO A 64 -13.91 25.33 -33.45
CA PRO A 64 -13.84 25.50 -32.01
C PRO A 64 -12.37 25.30 -31.61
N LEU A 65 -11.87 26.13 -30.70
CA LEU A 65 -10.59 25.92 -30.03
C LEU A 65 -10.67 24.59 -29.27
N LEU A 66 -10.45 23.49 -29.98
CA LEU A 66 -10.16 22.20 -29.40
C LEU A 66 -8.85 22.38 -28.67
N GLY A 67 -8.96 22.62 -27.36
CA GLY A 67 -7.86 22.48 -26.43
C GLY A 67 -7.14 21.18 -26.77
N ARG A 68 -5.86 21.33 -27.09
CA ARG A 68 -4.93 20.25 -27.38
C ARG A 68 -5.24 19.10 -26.43
N MET A 69 -5.59 17.95 -27.01
CA MET A 69 -5.94 16.71 -26.33
C MET A 69 -4.77 16.29 -25.45
N GLU A 70 -4.72 16.77 -24.20
CA GLU A 70 -3.76 16.34 -23.21
C GLU A 70 -4.12 14.92 -22.81
N SER A 71 -3.35 13.98 -23.36
CA SER A 71 -3.20 12.62 -22.84
C SER A 71 -3.28 12.64 -21.32
N HIS A 72 -4.17 11.82 -20.74
CA HIS A 72 -4.25 11.64 -19.30
C HIS A 72 -2.84 11.60 -18.69
N PRO A 73 -2.55 12.38 -17.63
CA PRO A 73 -1.31 12.18 -16.90
C PRO A 73 -1.22 10.70 -16.53
N GLN A 74 -0.21 10.02 -17.07
CA GLN A 74 -0.08 8.56 -17.00
C GLN A 74 0.45 8.19 -15.60
N TYR A 75 -0.38 8.41 -14.57
CA TYR A 75 0.02 8.24 -13.17
C TYR A 75 0.45 6.81 -12.85
N ASN A 76 -0.16 5.83 -13.50
CA ASN A 76 0.04 4.41 -13.25
C ASN A 76 0.89 3.76 -14.37
N HIS A 77 1.98 4.41 -14.76
CA HIS A 77 2.94 3.86 -15.72
C HIS A 77 4.22 3.43 -15.01
N PHE A 78 4.51 2.13 -15.07
CA PHE A 78 5.69 1.52 -14.48
C PHE A 78 6.57 0.96 -15.61
N PRO A 79 7.48 1.76 -16.19
CA PRO A 79 8.28 1.33 -17.33
C PRO A 79 9.23 0.18 -17.00
N ASP A 80 9.63 0.08 -15.73
CA ASP A 80 10.39 -1.01 -15.14
C ASP A 80 9.57 -2.29 -14.95
N ASP A 81 8.24 -2.20 -15.00
CA ASP A 81 7.32 -3.30 -14.74
C ASP A 81 6.06 -3.26 -15.63
N PRO A 82 6.20 -3.62 -16.92
CA PRO A 82 5.08 -3.59 -17.86
C PRO A 82 3.91 -4.49 -17.43
N ALA A 83 4.20 -5.65 -16.83
CA ALA A 83 3.17 -6.57 -16.35
C ALA A 83 2.30 -5.94 -15.25
N PHE A 84 2.90 -5.21 -14.32
CA PHE A 84 2.14 -4.48 -13.30
C PHE A 84 1.38 -3.29 -13.91
N SER A 85 1.97 -2.59 -14.89
CA SER A 85 1.26 -1.54 -15.65
C SER A 85 0.00 -2.08 -16.31
N ASP A 86 0.08 -3.24 -16.97
CA ASP A 86 -1.07 -3.89 -17.60
C ASP A 86 -2.11 -4.34 -16.57
N LEU A 87 -1.69 -4.86 -15.42
CA LEU A 87 -2.60 -5.21 -14.33
C LEU A 87 -3.43 -4.00 -13.87
N VAL A 88 -2.78 -2.87 -13.61
CA VAL A 88 -3.48 -1.64 -13.21
C VAL A 88 -4.37 -1.12 -14.32
N ARG A 89 -3.94 -1.21 -15.58
CA ARG A 89 -4.77 -0.88 -16.75
C ARG A 89 -6.02 -1.77 -16.83
N THR A 90 -5.94 -3.06 -16.49
CA THR A 90 -7.13 -3.93 -16.45
C THR A 90 -8.10 -3.54 -15.34
N ALA A 91 -7.60 -3.06 -14.19
CA ALA A 91 -8.43 -2.51 -13.12
C ALA A 91 -9.15 -1.22 -13.56
N GLU A 92 -8.42 -0.29 -14.18
CA GLU A 92 -8.99 0.95 -14.70
C GLU A 92 -10.07 0.67 -15.76
N LEU A 93 -9.81 -0.27 -16.66
CA LEU A 93 -10.76 -0.65 -17.69
C LEU A 93 -12.01 -1.32 -17.11
N ALA A 94 -11.88 -2.13 -16.06
CA ALA A 94 -13.03 -2.71 -15.36
C ALA A 94 -13.92 -1.61 -14.74
N ILE A 95 -13.30 -0.63 -14.06
CA ILE A 95 -14.00 0.53 -13.49
C ILE A 95 -14.71 1.34 -14.57
N ASP A 96 -14.04 1.59 -15.70
CA ASP A 96 -14.63 2.33 -16.82
C ASP A 96 -15.84 1.59 -17.44
N ASN A 97 -15.91 0.27 -17.29
CA ASN A 97 -17.04 -0.57 -17.71
C ASN A 97 -18.08 -0.83 -16.58
N GLY A 98 -18.02 -0.09 -15.48
CA GLY A 98 -19.00 -0.19 -14.38
C GLY A 98 -18.77 -1.37 -13.43
N ILE A 99 -17.63 -2.07 -13.53
CA ILE A 99 -17.23 -3.12 -12.60
C ILE A 99 -16.33 -2.47 -11.54
N TYR A 100 -16.93 -2.12 -10.41
CA TYR A 100 -16.27 -1.34 -9.36
C TYR A 100 -15.55 -2.22 -8.32
N PRO A 101 -14.47 -1.70 -7.71
CA PRO A 101 -13.87 -2.31 -6.53
C PRO A 101 -14.86 -2.50 -5.38
N GLU A 102 -14.83 -3.67 -4.76
CA GLU A 102 -15.71 -4.07 -3.67
C GLU A 102 -15.04 -3.90 -2.32
N ARG A 103 -15.75 -3.30 -1.36
CA ARG A 103 -15.18 -3.02 -0.04
C ARG A 103 -14.99 -4.29 0.79
N ILE A 104 -13.81 -4.43 1.37
CA ILE A 104 -13.49 -5.45 2.37
C ILE A 104 -13.91 -4.91 3.74
N TYR A 105 -14.85 -5.58 4.40
CA TYR A 105 -15.37 -5.15 5.71
C TYR A 105 -14.49 -5.58 6.89
N GLN A 106 -13.70 -6.65 6.71
CA GLN A 106 -12.68 -7.11 7.65
C GLN A 106 -11.49 -6.13 7.70
N GLY A 107 -10.77 -6.08 8.82
CA GLY A 107 -9.66 -5.13 9.04
C GLY A 107 -10.08 -3.79 9.64
N SER A 108 -9.17 -2.80 9.73
CA SER A 108 -9.44 -1.51 10.41
C SER A 108 -9.39 -0.26 9.51
N SER A 109 -9.01 -0.44 8.24
CA SER A 109 -8.89 0.59 7.20
C SER A 109 -9.94 0.41 6.09
N GLY A 110 -10.05 1.38 5.19
CA GLY A 110 -10.67 1.16 3.88
C GLY A 110 -9.77 0.29 3.01
N SER A 111 -10.24 -0.91 2.65
CA SER A 111 -9.57 -1.82 1.72
C SER A 111 -10.59 -2.33 0.71
N TYR A 112 -10.17 -2.52 -0.54
CA TYR A 112 -11.06 -2.86 -1.65
C TYR A 112 -10.49 -4.00 -2.49
N PHE A 113 -11.30 -5.02 -2.78
CA PHE A 113 -11.01 -5.98 -3.83
C PHE A 113 -11.23 -5.32 -5.19
N VAL A 114 -10.16 -5.21 -5.98
CA VAL A 114 -10.19 -4.67 -7.33
C VAL A 114 -10.34 -5.82 -8.31
N LYS A 115 -11.22 -5.64 -9.30
CA LYS A 115 -11.60 -6.67 -10.27
C LYS A 115 -11.14 -6.33 -11.68
N ASN A 116 -11.02 -7.35 -12.53
CA ASN A 116 -10.91 -7.19 -13.98
C ASN A 116 -12.31 -7.18 -14.64
N ILE A 117 -12.36 -7.11 -15.97
CA ILE A 117 -13.63 -7.12 -16.74
C ILE A 117 -14.39 -8.45 -16.60
N SER A 118 -13.68 -9.54 -16.32
CA SER A 118 -14.27 -10.86 -16.05
C SER A 118 -14.78 -10.98 -14.60
N GLU A 119 -14.79 -9.89 -13.84
CA GLU A 119 -15.15 -9.83 -12.41
C GLU A 119 -14.23 -10.63 -11.47
N GLU A 120 -13.07 -11.08 -11.96
CA GLU A 120 -12.08 -11.79 -11.13
C GLU A 120 -11.29 -10.78 -10.30
N ILE A 121 -11.03 -11.13 -9.03
CA ILE A 121 -10.22 -10.29 -8.14
C ILE A 121 -8.76 -10.35 -8.58
N ILE A 122 -8.20 -9.19 -8.92
CA ILE A 122 -6.82 -9.03 -9.41
C ILE A 122 -5.92 -8.32 -8.41
N GLY A 123 -6.49 -7.59 -7.46
CA GLY A 123 -5.70 -6.88 -6.46
C GLY A 123 -6.50 -6.40 -5.25
N VAL A 124 -5.76 -5.96 -4.25
CA VAL A 124 -6.29 -5.26 -3.07
C VAL A 124 -5.77 -3.83 -3.11
N PHE A 125 -6.68 -2.86 -3.12
CA PHE A 125 -6.35 -1.44 -3.06
C PHE A 125 -6.68 -0.85 -1.70
N LYS A 126 -5.71 -0.15 -1.10
CA LYS A 126 -5.85 0.54 0.20
C LYS A 126 -5.56 2.03 0.01
N PRO A 127 -6.58 2.90 -0.13
CA PRO A 127 -6.37 4.33 -0.32
C PRO A 127 -5.87 5.01 0.96
N LYS A 128 -4.86 5.88 0.81
CA LYS A 128 -4.19 6.62 1.89
C LYS A 128 -5.18 7.33 2.81
N ASP A 129 -6.18 8.00 2.23
CA ASP A 129 -7.12 8.85 2.96
C ASP A 129 -8.18 8.07 3.75
N GLU A 130 -8.28 6.75 3.56
CA GLU A 130 -9.20 5.86 4.30
C GLU A 130 -8.47 4.92 5.28
N GLU A 131 -7.17 5.12 5.49
CA GLU A 131 -6.40 4.46 6.55
C GLU A 131 -6.96 4.76 7.95
N PRO A 132 -6.56 4.01 9.01
CA PRO A 132 -7.08 4.21 10.36
C PRO A 132 -6.96 5.66 10.88
N TYR A 133 -5.92 6.37 10.44
CA TYR A 133 -5.66 7.79 10.74
C TYR A 133 -5.94 8.74 9.56
N GLY A 134 -6.45 8.21 8.45
CA GLY A 134 -6.84 8.98 7.28
C GLY A 134 -8.06 9.85 7.56
N ARG A 135 -8.14 10.99 6.87
CA ARG A 135 -9.22 11.99 7.07
C ARG A 135 -10.61 11.45 6.74
N LEU A 136 -10.69 10.42 5.89
CA LEU A 136 -11.92 9.83 5.38
C LEU A 136 -12.07 8.37 5.81
N ASN A 137 -11.50 7.98 6.96
CA ASN A 137 -11.70 6.65 7.49
C ASN A 137 -13.21 6.35 7.66
N PRO A 138 -13.76 5.35 6.96
CA PRO A 138 -15.18 5.00 7.04
C PRO A 138 -15.58 4.35 8.39
N LYS A 139 -14.62 3.88 9.19
CA LYS A 139 -14.84 3.37 10.55
C LYS A 139 -14.73 4.53 11.56
N TRP A 140 -15.85 5.24 11.75
CA TRP A 140 -16.01 6.44 12.59
C TRP A 140 -15.60 6.26 14.07
N THR A 141 -15.54 5.02 14.55
CA THR A 141 -15.30 4.63 15.95
C THR A 141 -13.93 5.02 16.51
N LYS A 142 -12.92 5.31 15.68
CA LYS A 142 -11.59 5.75 16.18
C LYS A 142 -11.46 7.27 16.38
N TRP A 143 -12.33 8.10 15.80
CA TRP A 143 -12.34 9.55 16.08
C TRP A 143 -12.87 9.83 17.50
N MET A 144 -13.92 9.10 17.91
CA MET A 144 -14.48 9.18 19.26
C MET A 144 -13.50 8.69 20.34
N HIS A 145 -12.69 7.67 20.05
CA HIS A 145 -11.64 7.19 20.97
C HIS A 145 -10.39 8.10 21.01
N LYS A 146 -10.11 8.86 19.94
CA LYS A 146 -9.02 9.85 19.87
C LYS A 146 -9.24 11.04 20.80
N LEU A 147 -10.50 11.36 21.14
CA LEU A 147 -10.83 12.41 22.12
C LEU A 147 -10.76 11.94 23.58
N CYS A 148 -11.00 10.66 23.87
CA CYS A 148 -11.14 10.18 25.25
C CYS A 148 -9.86 9.59 25.89
N CYS A 149 -8.82 9.21 25.13
CA CYS A 149 -7.58 8.61 25.70
C CYS A 149 -6.31 8.84 24.84
N PRO A 150 -5.68 10.03 24.84
CA PRO A 150 -4.55 10.34 23.94
C PRO A 150 -3.27 9.51 24.16
N CYS A 151 -3.09 8.82 25.28
CA CYS A 151 -1.90 8.02 25.61
C CYS A 151 -1.98 6.52 25.23
N CYS A 152 -3.13 6.04 24.71
CA CYS A 152 -3.34 4.60 24.43
C CYS A 152 -3.55 4.27 22.94
N PHE A 153 -3.72 5.28 22.08
CA PHE A 153 -4.18 5.08 20.70
C PHE A 153 -3.17 5.62 19.68
N GLY A 154 -2.66 4.73 18.83
CA GLY A 154 -1.51 5.00 17.97
C GLY A 154 -0.42 3.97 18.16
N ARG A 155 0.26 3.57 17.09
CA ARG A 155 1.61 3.03 17.23
C ARG A 155 2.56 4.21 17.21
N GLU A 156 2.91 4.73 18.39
CA GLU A 156 3.73 5.94 18.54
C GLU A 156 5.10 5.87 17.86
N CYS A 157 5.58 4.67 17.52
CA CYS A 157 6.82 4.45 16.78
C CYS A 157 6.66 4.53 15.25
N LEU A 158 5.43 4.65 14.72
CA LEU A 158 5.13 4.71 13.29
C LEU A 158 4.79 6.13 12.85
N VAL A 159 5.14 6.45 11.60
CA VAL A 159 4.71 7.69 10.96
C VAL A 159 3.22 7.60 10.62
N PRO A 160 2.39 8.57 11.04
CA PRO A 160 0.96 8.53 10.74
C PRO A 160 0.68 8.62 9.23
N ASN A 161 -0.35 7.89 8.77
CA ASN A 161 -0.94 8.05 7.43
C ASN A 161 0.03 7.76 6.26
N GLN A 162 0.96 6.84 6.47
CA GLN A 162 1.91 6.33 5.48
C GLN A 162 1.83 4.80 5.34
N GLY A 163 0.69 4.18 5.71
CA GLY A 163 0.55 2.73 5.65
C GLY A 163 0.69 2.19 4.23
N TYR A 164 0.15 2.89 3.24
CA TYR A 164 0.30 2.55 1.83
C TYR A 164 1.77 2.56 1.33
N LEU A 165 2.62 3.43 1.90
CA LEU A 165 4.06 3.42 1.62
C LEU A 165 4.76 2.26 2.32
N SER A 166 4.32 1.90 3.53
CA SER A 166 4.81 0.71 4.22
C SER A 166 4.49 -0.57 3.44
N GLU A 167 3.30 -0.67 2.85
CA GLU A 167 2.90 -1.79 1.96
C GLU A 167 3.79 -1.88 0.72
N ALA A 168 3.97 -0.77 -0.01
CA ALA A 168 4.83 -0.72 -1.19
C ALA A 168 6.32 -0.93 -0.82
N GLY A 169 6.76 -0.40 0.31
CA GLY A 169 8.12 -0.54 0.83
C GLY A 169 8.45 -1.98 1.21
N ALA A 170 7.50 -2.73 1.76
CA ALA A 170 7.68 -4.16 2.03
C ALA A 170 7.87 -4.94 0.72
N SER A 171 7.09 -4.65 -0.32
CA SER A 171 7.28 -5.27 -1.65
C SER A 171 8.62 -4.88 -2.29
N LEU A 172 9.09 -3.65 -2.07
CA LEU A 172 10.39 -3.19 -2.56
C LEU A 172 11.53 -3.96 -1.88
N VAL A 173 11.48 -4.08 -0.54
CA VAL A 173 12.47 -4.84 0.25
C VAL A 173 12.47 -6.32 -0.17
N ASP A 174 11.30 -6.93 -0.31
CA ASP A 174 11.15 -8.32 -0.77
C ASP A 174 11.81 -8.57 -2.13
N GLN A 175 11.55 -7.69 -3.10
CA GLN A 175 12.12 -7.78 -4.44
C GLN A 175 13.63 -7.57 -4.43
N LYS A 176 14.12 -6.56 -3.71
CA LYS A 176 15.55 -6.23 -3.68
C LYS A 176 16.38 -7.33 -3.01
N LEU A 177 15.80 -8.07 -2.07
CA LEU A 177 16.42 -9.21 -1.39
C LEU A 177 16.15 -10.56 -2.07
N GLY A 178 15.27 -10.62 -3.08
CA GLY A 178 14.89 -11.88 -3.74
C GLY A 178 14.14 -12.86 -2.84
N LEU A 179 13.35 -12.36 -1.89
CA LEU A 179 12.63 -13.20 -0.92
C LEU A 179 11.44 -13.90 -1.57
N GLY A 180 10.63 -13.17 -2.34
CA GLY A 180 9.52 -13.74 -3.10
C GLY A 180 8.35 -14.19 -2.24
N VAL A 181 8.09 -13.50 -1.12
CA VAL A 181 6.97 -13.78 -0.21
C VAL A 181 5.94 -12.65 -0.19
N VAL A 182 6.28 -11.41 -0.56
CA VAL A 182 5.29 -10.31 -0.66
C VAL A 182 4.66 -10.31 -2.06
N PRO A 183 3.32 -10.44 -2.19
CA PRO A 183 2.67 -10.18 -3.46
C PRO A 183 2.98 -8.76 -3.92
N LYS A 184 3.41 -8.63 -5.19
CA LYS A 184 3.91 -7.36 -5.73
C LYS A 184 2.94 -6.21 -5.42
N THR A 185 3.46 -5.17 -4.80
CA THR A 185 2.69 -4.03 -4.33
C THR A 185 3.36 -2.73 -4.73
N LYS A 186 2.64 -1.83 -5.40
CA LYS A 186 3.14 -0.49 -5.75
C LYS A 186 2.13 0.60 -5.36
N VAL A 187 2.61 1.84 -5.30
CA VAL A 187 1.75 3.02 -5.14
C VAL A 187 1.02 3.27 -6.46
N VAL A 188 -0.29 3.41 -6.39
CA VAL A 188 -1.18 3.59 -7.54
C VAL A 188 -2.20 4.67 -7.23
N LYS A 189 -2.75 5.29 -8.28
CA LYS A 189 -3.90 6.19 -8.17
C LYS A 189 -5.11 5.61 -8.87
N LEU A 190 -6.19 5.37 -8.14
CA LEU A 190 -7.45 4.89 -8.73
C LEU A 190 -8.59 5.88 -8.44
N VAL A 191 -9.57 5.90 -9.33
CA VAL A 191 -10.84 6.60 -9.18
C VAL A 191 -11.93 5.53 -9.19
N SER A 192 -12.83 5.53 -8.21
CA SER A 192 -14.01 4.65 -8.22
C SER A 192 -15.12 5.27 -7.36
N GLU A 193 -16.36 5.22 -7.81
CA GLU A 193 -17.51 5.72 -7.05
C GLU A 193 -17.70 4.97 -5.72
N THR A 194 -17.24 3.73 -5.63
CA THR A 194 -17.32 2.90 -4.42
C THR A 194 -16.34 3.32 -3.32
N PHE A 195 -15.34 4.15 -3.62
CA PHE A 195 -14.45 4.70 -2.60
C PHE A 195 -15.16 5.75 -1.73
N ASN A 196 -14.57 6.03 -0.55
CA ASN A 196 -15.15 7.00 0.37
C ASN A 196 -14.72 8.43 0.01
N TYR A 197 -15.59 9.16 -0.67
CA TYR A 197 -15.38 10.58 -1.00
C TYR A 197 -16.21 11.52 -0.10
N PRO A 198 -15.73 12.75 0.16
CA PRO A 198 -16.53 13.79 0.78
C PRO A 198 -17.84 14.03 0.01
N ARG A 199 -18.93 14.39 0.72
CA ARG A 199 -20.25 14.65 0.11
C ARG A 199 -20.21 15.72 -0.99
N ILE A 200 -19.31 16.70 -0.86
CA ILE A 200 -19.13 17.79 -1.83
C ILE A 200 -18.61 17.24 -3.17
N ASP A 201 -17.67 16.29 -3.12
CA ASP A 201 -17.07 15.71 -4.33
C ASP A 201 -18.06 14.79 -5.05
N ARG A 202 -18.90 14.06 -4.30
CA ARG A 202 -20.05 13.32 -4.88
C ARG A 202 -21.07 14.25 -5.53
N GLY A 203 -21.35 15.42 -4.95
CA GLY A 203 -22.25 16.41 -5.56
C GLY A 203 -21.72 16.95 -6.90
N LYS A 204 -20.40 17.20 -7.00
CA LYS A 204 -19.75 17.64 -8.23
C LYS A 204 -19.77 16.56 -9.33
N SER A 205 -19.59 15.28 -8.97
CA SER A 205 -19.66 14.19 -9.94
C SER A 205 -21.07 14.03 -10.51
N HIS A 206 -22.12 14.12 -9.69
CA HIS A 206 -23.52 14.03 -10.18
C HIS A 206 -23.90 15.15 -11.15
N ILE A 207 -23.49 16.40 -10.87
CA ILE A 207 -23.74 17.54 -11.76
C ILE A 207 -23.07 17.31 -13.12
N LYS A 208 -21.86 16.72 -13.11
CA LYS A 208 -21.08 16.49 -14.32
C LYS A 208 -21.52 15.25 -15.11
N GLN A 209 -22.04 14.23 -14.44
CA GLN A 209 -22.76 13.11 -15.06
C GLN A 209 -24.02 13.60 -15.78
N THR A 210 -24.80 14.50 -15.15
CA THR A 210 -26.01 15.09 -15.76
C THR A 210 -25.69 15.86 -17.04
N ILE A 211 -24.52 16.52 -17.13
CA ILE A 211 -24.03 17.20 -18.34
C ILE A 211 -23.64 16.19 -19.43
N ASN A 212 -23.03 15.05 -19.04
CA ASN A 212 -22.65 13.99 -19.96
C ASN A 212 -23.86 13.33 -20.65
N ASP A 213 -24.92 13.08 -19.88
CA ASP A 213 -26.17 12.50 -20.39
C ASP A 213 -26.84 13.40 -21.44
N HIS A 214 -26.65 14.72 -21.34
CA HIS A 214 -27.15 15.69 -22.32
C HIS A 214 -26.26 15.81 -23.58
N PHE A 215 -25.00 15.38 -23.54
CA PHE A 215 -24.05 15.46 -24.66
C PHE A 215 -23.22 14.17 -24.85
N PRO A 216 -23.84 13.06 -25.30
CA PRO A 216 -23.21 11.73 -25.35
C PRO A 216 -22.03 11.62 -26.33
N ARG A 217 -21.87 12.56 -27.28
CA ARG A 217 -20.74 12.58 -28.23
C ARG A 217 -19.39 12.90 -27.57
N LEU A 218 -19.37 13.35 -26.33
CA LEU A 218 -18.16 13.62 -25.54
C LEU A 218 -17.84 12.48 -24.55
N GLY A 219 -18.72 11.49 -24.38
CA GLY A 219 -19.00 10.92 -23.05
C GLY A 219 -18.43 9.56 -22.64
N LYS A 220 -17.57 8.90 -23.42
CA LYS A 220 -16.96 7.61 -22.99
C LYS A 220 -15.68 7.75 -22.16
N HIS A 221 -15.12 8.96 -22.04
CA HIS A 221 -13.91 9.26 -21.27
C HIS A 221 -14.19 10.04 -19.96
N PHE A 222 -15.47 10.18 -19.57
CA PHE A 222 -15.90 11.07 -18.48
C PHE A 222 -16.10 10.39 -17.11
N ASN A 223 -15.94 9.07 -16.97
CA ASN A 223 -16.02 8.40 -15.65
C ASN A 223 -14.94 8.86 -14.66
N ARG A 224 -13.87 9.52 -15.15
CA ARG A 224 -12.82 10.16 -14.34
C ARG A 224 -13.09 11.62 -14.00
N LEU A 225 -14.03 12.26 -14.67
CA LEU A 225 -14.19 13.70 -14.67
C LEU A 225 -15.19 14.13 -13.58
N GLY A 226 -14.86 13.91 -12.31
CA GLY A 226 -15.64 14.41 -11.18
C GLY A 226 -15.11 14.04 -9.80
N LEU A 227 -14.47 12.87 -9.69
CA LEU A 227 -13.85 12.38 -8.46
C LEU A 227 -12.32 12.43 -8.60
N GLU A 228 -11.66 12.98 -7.59
CA GLU A 228 -10.20 13.04 -7.55
C GLU A 228 -9.59 11.63 -7.43
N PRO A 229 -8.51 11.31 -8.18
CA PRO A 229 -7.79 10.05 -8.01
C PRO A 229 -7.25 9.89 -6.58
N LYS A 230 -7.64 8.79 -5.92
CA LYS A 230 -7.11 8.42 -4.62
C LYS A 230 -5.78 7.70 -4.79
N VAL A 231 -4.75 8.18 -4.11
CA VAL A 231 -3.47 7.48 -3.98
C VAL A 231 -3.57 6.38 -2.92
N GLY A 232 -2.98 5.23 -3.18
CA GLY A 232 -2.97 4.12 -2.25
C GLY A 232 -2.03 3.00 -2.69
N SER A 233 -1.91 1.96 -1.87
CA SER A 233 -1.15 0.77 -2.22
C SER A 233 -2.05 -0.16 -3.02
N PHE A 234 -1.56 -0.66 -4.15
CA PHE A 234 -2.19 -1.71 -4.93
C PHE A 234 -1.35 -2.97 -4.85
N GLN A 235 -1.86 -3.98 -4.15
CA GLN A 235 -1.21 -5.28 -3.97
C GLN A 235 -1.85 -6.31 -4.89
N MET A 236 -1.06 -7.10 -5.61
CA MET A 236 -1.56 -8.22 -6.41
C MET A 236 -2.30 -9.23 -5.54
N PHE A 237 -3.47 -9.69 -6.01
CA PHE A 237 -4.22 -10.73 -5.33
C PHE A 237 -3.58 -12.11 -5.58
N VAL A 238 -3.54 -12.97 -4.55
CA VAL A 238 -2.99 -14.32 -4.63
C VAL A 238 -4.08 -15.36 -4.40
N SER A 239 -4.33 -16.21 -5.39
CA SER A 239 -5.39 -17.23 -5.35
C SER A 239 -4.92 -18.54 -4.72
N GLY A 240 -5.85 -19.25 -4.07
CA GLY A 240 -5.58 -20.55 -3.43
C GLY A 240 -4.84 -20.49 -2.10
N PHE A 241 -4.66 -19.29 -1.54
CA PHE A 241 -4.08 -19.07 -0.22
C PHE A 241 -5.16 -19.04 0.87
N LYS A 242 -4.80 -19.44 2.09
CA LYS A 242 -5.60 -19.29 3.31
C LYS A 242 -4.73 -18.72 4.43
N ASP A 243 -5.35 -18.14 5.45
CA ASP A 243 -4.67 -17.63 6.65
C ASP A 243 -3.68 -18.67 7.20
N ALA A 244 -2.50 -18.23 7.62
CA ALA A 244 -1.50 -19.15 8.15
C ALA A 244 -2.02 -19.87 9.40
N GLU A 245 -2.80 -19.19 10.24
CA GLU A 245 -3.48 -19.82 11.38
C GLU A 245 -4.32 -21.04 10.98
N TYR A 246 -5.03 -20.98 9.84
CA TYR A 246 -5.79 -22.12 9.33
C TYR A 246 -4.87 -23.32 9.11
N TRP A 247 -3.78 -23.14 8.34
CA TRP A 247 -2.88 -24.25 7.98
C TRP A 247 -2.03 -24.73 9.15
N LEU A 248 -1.56 -23.84 10.00
CA LEU A 248 -0.77 -24.19 11.19
C LEU A 248 -1.57 -25.13 12.12
N ARG A 249 -2.86 -24.87 12.34
CA ARG A 249 -3.74 -25.77 13.10
C ARG A 249 -3.88 -27.15 12.45
N HIS A 250 -3.90 -27.23 11.12
CA HIS A 250 -3.93 -28.53 10.43
C HIS A 250 -2.58 -29.26 10.57
N PHE A 251 -1.46 -28.54 10.50
CA PHE A 251 -0.13 -29.13 10.67
C PHE A 251 0.19 -29.58 12.11
N GLU A 252 -0.54 -29.08 13.11
CA GLU A 252 -0.48 -29.63 14.47
C GLU A 252 -1.08 -31.03 14.56
N VAL A 253 -2.13 -31.30 13.78
CA VAL A 253 -2.81 -32.62 13.73
C VAL A 253 -2.09 -33.57 12.78
N GLU A 254 -1.76 -33.09 11.57
CA GLU A 254 -1.04 -33.84 10.55
C GLU A 254 0.24 -33.08 10.16
N PRO A 255 1.37 -33.36 10.84
CA PRO A 255 2.62 -32.66 10.60
C PRO A 255 3.11 -32.80 9.16
N LEU A 256 3.59 -31.69 8.59
CA LEU A 256 4.32 -31.72 7.33
C LEU A 256 5.56 -32.61 7.47
N THR A 257 5.80 -33.46 6.47
CA THR A 257 6.96 -34.35 6.42
C THR A 257 7.81 -34.15 5.16
N GLY A 258 9.05 -34.63 5.19
CA GLY A 258 9.94 -34.69 4.04
C GLY A 258 10.17 -33.35 3.34
N SER A 259 9.93 -33.30 2.03
CA SER A 259 10.16 -32.11 1.19
C SER A 259 9.23 -30.94 1.54
N ALA A 260 7.98 -31.22 1.93
CA ALA A 260 7.01 -30.18 2.24
C ALA A 260 7.42 -29.38 3.48
N ALA A 261 7.88 -30.07 4.54
CA ALA A 261 8.38 -29.42 5.75
C ALA A 261 9.60 -28.54 5.48
N LYS A 262 10.56 -29.01 4.66
CA LYS A 262 11.74 -28.23 4.26
C LYS A 262 11.36 -26.99 3.46
N LYS A 263 10.46 -27.11 2.49
CA LYS A 263 9.96 -25.97 1.70
C LYS A 263 9.22 -24.96 2.58
N PHE A 264 8.39 -25.42 3.51
CA PHE A 264 7.70 -24.55 4.46
C PHE A 264 8.70 -23.77 5.32
N GLN A 265 9.72 -24.45 5.86
CA GLN A 265 10.76 -23.80 6.66
C GLN A 265 11.52 -22.74 5.84
N SER A 266 11.90 -23.04 4.60
CA SER A 266 12.57 -22.07 3.71
C SER A 266 11.70 -20.84 3.42
N GLN A 267 10.41 -21.03 3.16
CA GLN A 267 9.45 -19.93 3.00
C GLN A 267 9.27 -19.11 4.30
N PHE A 268 9.23 -19.80 5.44
CA PHE A 268 9.09 -19.18 6.75
C PHE A 268 10.30 -18.29 7.10
N GLU A 269 11.52 -18.77 6.82
CA GLU A 269 12.74 -17.98 7.01
C GLU A 269 12.74 -16.69 6.15
N ARG A 270 12.21 -16.74 4.92
CA ARG A 270 12.05 -15.55 4.07
C ARG A 270 11.08 -14.53 4.67
N LEU A 271 9.95 -14.99 5.23
CA LEU A 271 9.02 -14.13 5.99
C LEU A 271 9.71 -13.49 7.21
N VAL A 272 10.48 -14.28 7.97
CA VAL A 272 11.23 -13.79 9.14
C VAL A 272 12.21 -12.70 8.75
N VAL A 273 12.99 -12.92 7.68
CA VAL A 273 13.97 -11.93 7.18
C VAL A 273 13.27 -10.62 6.81
N LEU A 274 12.18 -10.70 6.04
CA LEU A 274 11.39 -9.54 5.65
C LEU A 274 10.90 -8.76 6.88
N ASP A 275 10.14 -9.42 7.75
CA ASP A 275 9.51 -8.79 8.91
C ASP A 275 10.53 -8.18 9.86
N TYR A 276 11.68 -8.84 10.01
CA TYR A 276 12.74 -8.34 10.88
C TYR A 276 13.39 -7.09 10.29
N ILE A 277 13.76 -7.08 9.01
CA ILE A 277 14.39 -5.92 8.36
C ILE A 277 13.46 -4.71 8.39
N ILE A 278 12.19 -4.87 8.01
CA ILE A 278 11.23 -3.76 8.00
C ILE A 278 10.71 -3.41 9.40
N ARG A 279 11.08 -4.18 10.43
CA ARG A 279 10.52 -4.15 11.79
C ARG A 279 9.00 -4.06 11.76
N ASN A 280 8.36 -5.09 11.20
CA ASN A 280 6.91 -5.18 11.18
C ASN A 280 6.35 -5.19 12.62
N THR A 281 5.35 -4.36 12.87
CA THR A 281 4.71 -4.23 14.19
C THR A 281 3.36 -4.94 14.28
N ASP A 282 2.82 -5.49 13.18
CA ASP A 282 1.51 -6.18 13.11
C ASP A 282 1.52 -7.60 12.56
N ARG A 283 2.63 -8.32 12.56
CA ARG A 283 2.59 -9.70 12.07
C ARG A 283 1.95 -10.65 13.08
N GLY A 284 0.62 -10.81 12.98
CA GLY A 284 -0.16 -11.92 13.51
C GLY A 284 -0.19 -13.12 12.56
N ASN A 285 -0.73 -14.27 13.00
CA ASN A 285 -0.87 -15.48 12.16
C ASN A 285 -2.05 -15.43 11.16
N ASP A 286 -2.87 -14.41 11.27
CA ASP A 286 -3.90 -13.98 10.33
C ASP A 286 -3.35 -13.07 9.22
N ASN A 287 -2.21 -12.43 9.44
CA ASN A 287 -1.62 -11.45 8.52
C ASN A 287 -0.55 -12.04 7.57
N TRP A 288 -0.48 -13.35 7.42
CA TRP A 288 0.28 -14.01 6.36
C TRP A 288 -0.46 -15.27 5.95
N LEU A 289 -0.33 -15.64 4.68
CA LEU A 289 -1.12 -16.71 4.10
C LEU A 289 -0.23 -17.88 3.72
N ILE A 290 -0.80 -19.07 3.72
CA ILE A 290 -0.18 -20.30 3.23
C ILE A 290 -1.05 -20.87 2.10
N ARG A 291 -0.41 -21.24 0.99
CA ARG A 291 -0.97 -22.14 -0.02
C ARG A 291 -0.26 -23.47 0.11
N TYR A 292 -1.01 -24.55 0.29
CA TYR A 292 -0.47 -25.89 0.37
C TYR A 292 -1.27 -26.83 -0.53
N ASN A 293 -0.57 -27.45 -1.49
CA ASN A 293 -1.09 -28.51 -2.33
C ASN A 293 -0.35 -29.81 -1.95
N PRO A 294 -1.05 -30.80 -1.37
CA PRO A 294 -0.42 -32.08 -1.01
C PRO A 294 0.04 -32.81 -2.29
N PRO A 295 1.07 -33.67 -2.19
CA PRO A 295 1.56 -34.41 -3.34
C PRO A 295 0.46 -35.36 -3.85
N VAL A 296 0.22 -35.37 -5.16
CA VAL A 296 -0.74 -36.29 -5.78
C VAL A 296 -0.14 -37.69 -5.73
N VAL A 297 -0.65 -38.55 -4.84
CA VAL A 297 -0.31 -39.97 -4.83
C VAL A 297 -0.99 -40.60 -6.04
N ARG A 298 -0.26 -40.75 -7.16
CA ARG A 298 -0.71 -41.65 -8.25
C ARG A 298 -0.70 -43.06 -7.69
N SER A 299 -1.87 -43.60 -7.38
CA SER A 299 -2.05 -45.00 -7.01
C SER A 299 -1.67 -45.89 -8.21
N GLN A 300 -0.39 -46.26 -8.33
CA GLN A 300 -0.01 -47.35 -9.21
C GLN A 300 -0.46 -48.68 -8.58
N PRO A 301 -1.00 -49.62 -9.38
CA PRO A 301 -1.30 -50.96 -8.89
C PRO A 301 -0.01 -51.63 -8.40
N ARG A 302 -0.09 -52.32 -7.25
CA ARG A 302 1.05 -52.99 -6.60
C ARG A 302 1.80 -53.89 -7.60
N PRO A 303 3.12 -53.71 -7.82
CA PRO A 303 3.88 -54.64 -8.64
C PRO A 303 4.02 -55.98 -7.91
N SER A 304 3.99 -57.07 -8.69
CA SER A 304 4.22 -58.43 -8.21
C SER A 304 5.62 -58.59 -7.59
N ILE A 305 5.73 -59.51 -6.62
CA ILE A 305 6.86 -59.79 -5.73
C ILE A 305 8.23 -59.94 -6.44
N HIS A 306 8.27 -60.16 -7.76
CA HIS A 306 9.51 -60.33 -8.54
C HIS A 306 10.15 -59.05 -9.09
N GLN A 307 9.62 -57.85 -8.82
CA GLN A 307 10.24 -56.57 -9.26
C GLN A 307 10.79 -55.70 -8.11
N ALA A 308 10.72 -56.16 -6.87
CA ALA A 308 11.04 -55.35 -5.69
C ALA A 308 12.54 -54.96 -5.56
N GLN A 309 13.46 -55.65 -6.24
CA GLN A 309 14.90 -55.46 -6.05
C GLN A 309 15.58 -54.50 -7.03
N GLU A 310 14.92 -54.15 -8.15
CA GLU A 310 15.43 -53.15 -9.11
C GLU A 310 14.71 -51.79 -9.00
N LEU A 311 13.71 -51.68 -8.12
CA LEU A 311 12.93 -50.45 -7.91
C LEU A 311 13.47 -49.52 -6.81
N GLU A 312 14.42 -49.96 -5.97
CA GLU A 312 14.98 -49.12 -4.91
C GLU A 312 15.87 -47.97 -5.45
N GLU A 313 16.45 -48.11 -6.64
CA GLU A 313 17.21 -47.03 -7.29
C GLU A 313 16.39 -46.20 -8.31
N ALA A 314 15.16 -46.60 -8.63
CA ALA A 314 14.36 -45.99 -9.69
C ALA A 314 13.16 -45.14 -9.21
N THR A 315 12.87 -45.04 -7.91
CA THR A 315 11.73 -44.24 -7.40
C THR A 315 12.00 -42.74 -7.26
N GLU A 316 13.13 -42.22 -7.78
CA GLU A 316 13.40 -40.78 -7.82
C GLU A 316 12.77 -40.06 -9.03
N TRP A 317 11.74 -40.65 -9.66
CA TRP A 317 11.04 -40.06 -10.80
C TRP A 317 9.56 -39.73 -10.53
N ASP A 318 9.32 -38.42 -10.41
CA ASP A 318 8.17 -37.69 -10.95
C ASP A 318 6.78 -37.82 -10.29
N GLY A 319 6.75 -38.06 -8.97
CA GLY A 319 5.61 -37.64 -8.16
C GLY A 319 5.59 -36.11 -8.01
N GLU A 320 4.48 -35.45 -8.35
CA GLU A 320 4.33 -33.99 -8.16
C GLU A 320 4.72 -33.61 -6.73
N LYS A 321 5.88 -32.96 -6.58
CA LYS A 321 6.41 -32.56 -5.28
C LYS A 321 5.40 -31.62 -4.63
N ALA A 322 5.00 -31.92 -3.39
CA ALA A 322 4.16 -31.05 -2.57
C ALA A 322 4.56 -29.57 -2.72
N ASP A 323 3.62 -28.72 -3.08
CA ASP A 323 3.85 -27.28 -3.27
C ASP A 323 3.34 -26.52 -2.05
N ILE A 324 4.23 -25.75 -1.43
CA ILE A 324 3.90 -24.91 -0.28
C ILE A 324 4.53 -23.53 -0.46
N ARG A 325 3.71 -22.49 -0.31
CA ARG A 325 4.09 -21.10 -0.51
C ARG A 325 3.55 -20.24 0.62
N ILE A 326 4.32 -19.23 1.02
CA ILE A 326 3.87 -18.19 1.95
C ILE A 326 3.64 -16.89 1.18
N ALA A 327 2.57 -16.17 1.53
CA ALA A 327 2.34 -14.80 1.10
C ALA A 327 2.26 -13.85 2.31
N ALA A 328 3.18 -12.90 2.40
CA ALA A 328 3.21 -11.86 3.43
C ALA A 328 2.33 -10.66 3.01
N ILE A 329 1.12 -10.61 3.53
CA ILE A 329 0.12 -9.56 3.24
C ILE A 329 0.04 -8.55 4.40
N ASP A 330 -0.71 -7.46 4.22
CA ASP A 330 -0.97 -6.46 5.27
C ASP A 330 0.30 -5.92 5.97
N ASN A 331 1.22 -5.36 5.18
CA ASN A 331 2.49 -4.82 5.64
C ASN A 331 2.40 -3.31 5.98
N GLY A 332 1.19 -2.78 6.15
CA GLY A 332 0.93 -1.34 6.33
C GLY A 332 1.42 -0.75 7.66
N LEU A 333 1.92 -1.55 8.59
CA LEU A 333 2.39 -1.11 9.91
C LEU A 333 3.83 -1.58 10.18
N ALA A 334 4.73 -1.25 9.26
CA ALA A 334 6.18 -1.47 9.36
C ALA A 334 6.94 -0.13 9.23
N PHE A 335 8.28 -0.20 9.14
CA PHE A 335 9.18 0.95 9.05
C PHE A 335 9.02 1.96 10.20
N PRO A 336 9.16 1.55 11.47
CA PRO A 336 9.10 2.48 12.58
C PRO A 336 10.33 3.39 12.63
N PHE A 337 10.14 4.64 13.08
CA PHE A 337 11.22 5.62 13.24
C PHE A 337 11.96 5.51 14.58
N LYS A 338 11.48 4.65 15.48
CA LYS A 338 12.17 4.22 16.70
C LYS A 338 11.73 2.80 17.02
N HIS A 339 12.54 2.04 17.73
CA HIS A 339 12.08 0.78 18.30
C HIS A 339 10.92 1.03 19.29
N PRO A 340 9.97 0.09 19.42
CA PRO A 340 8.87 0.24 20.36
C PRO A 340 9.35 0.40 21.81
N ASP A 341 8.60 1.17 22.61
CA ASP A 341 8.87 1.30 24.04
C ASP A 341 8.44 0.00 24.78
N SER A 342 9.15 -0.36 25.85
CA SER A 342 9.01 -1.68 26.50
C SER A 342 7.61 -2.01 27.06
N TRP A 343 6.75 -1.01 27.26
CA TRP A 343 5.36 -1.22 27.68
C TRP A 343 4.42 -1.60 26.52
N ARG A 344 4.89 -1.49 25.27
CA ARG A 344 4.16 -1.87 24.06
C ARG A 344 5.12 -2.46 23.02
N ALA A 345 5.50 -3.71 23.23
CA ALA A 345 6.62 -4.34 22.52
C ALA A 345 6.38 -4.70 21.03
N TYR A 346 5.12 -4.77 20.57
CA TYR A 346 4.73 -5.25 19.23
C TYR A 346 5.54 -6.48 18.77
N PRO A 347 5.29 -7.64 19.41
CA PRO A 347 6.05 -8.84 19.14
C PRO A 347 5.75 -9.42 17.75
N TYR A 348 6.68 -10.20 17.23
CA TYR A 348 6.45 -11.01 16.04
C TYR A 348 5.72 -12.29 16.46
N HIS A 349 4.46 -12.48 16.03
CA HIS A 349 3.68 -13.63 16.51
C HIS A 349 4.23 -14.98 16.04
N TRP A 350 4.92 -14.99 14.90
CA TRP A 350 5.61 -16.19 14.42
C TRP A 350 6.75 -16.64 15.33
N ALA A 351 7.26 -15.80 16.25
CA ALA A 351 8.36 -16.17 17.15
C ALA A 351 7.96 -17.27 18.16
N TRP A 352 6.65 -17.46 18.39
CA TRP A 352 6.13 -18.53 19.24
C TRP A 352 5.94 -19.86 18.52
N LEU A 353 6.08 -19.89 17.19
CA LEU A 353 5.92 -21.11 16.42
C LEU A 353 7.11 -22.05 16.60
N PRO A 354 6.91 -23.40 16.54
CA PRO A 354 8.01 -24.36 16.59
C PRO A 354 9.09 -24.09 15.52
N GLN A 355 8.68 -23.62 14.34
CA GLN A 355 9.55 -23.27 13.22
C GLN A 355 10.55 -22.16 13.56
N ALA A 356 10.21 -21.25 14.48
CA ALA A 356 11.10 -20.18 14.93
C ALA A 356 12.26 -20.68 15.82
N LYS A 357 12.18 -21.91 16.33
CA LYS A 357 13.26 -22.53 17.12
C LYS A 357 14.33 -23.17 16.25
N ILE A 358 14.05 -23.40 14.96
CA ILE A 358 14.98 -24.03 14.02
C ILE A 358 16.02 -22.98 13.57
N PRO A 359 17.33 -23.28 13.66
CA PRO A 359 18.39 -22.40 13.16
C PRO A 359 18.20 -22.04 11.69
N PHE A 360 18.58 -20.83 11.30
CA PHE A 360 18.52 -20.42 9.89
C PHE A 360 19.29 -21.39 9.00
N SER A 361 18.62 -21.84 7.93
CA SER A 361 19.18 -22.74 6.94
C SER A 361 20.38 -22.13 6.20
N GLN A 362 21.15 -22.99 5.51
CA GLN A 362 22.20 -22.52 4.62
C GLN A 362 21.62 -21.79 3.40
N GLU A 363 20.45 -22.22 2.91
CA GLU A 363 19.77 -21.61 1.76
C GLU A 363 19.49 -20.12 1.99
N ILE A 364 18.88 -19.77 3.14
CA ILE A 364 18.58 -18.36 3.43
C ILE A 364 19.85 -17.55 3.65
N LYS A 365 20.90 -18.13 4.27
CA LYS A 365 22.19 -17.46 4.45
C LYS A 365 22.84 -17.15 3.11
N ASP A 366 22.90 -18.11 2.21
CA ASP A 366 23.49 -17.94 0.88
C ASP A 366 22.73 -16.88 0.06
N LEU A 367 21.40 -16.79 0.25
CA LEU A 367 20.57 -15.80 -0.40
C LEU A 367 20.83 -14.38 0.12
N VAL A 368 20.78 -14.16 1.44
CA VAL A 368 20.70 -12.79 1.99
C VAL A 368 22.02 -12.29 2.57
N LEU A 369 22.88 -13.16 3.09
CA LEU A 369 24.10 -12.73 3.78
C LEU A 369 25.09 -11.98 2.87
N PRO A 370 25.30 -12.36 1.59
CA PRO A 370 26.15 -11.59 0.68
C PRO A 370 25.63 -10.16 0.48
N LEU A 371 24.31 -9.98 0.38
CA LEU A 371 23.66 -8.69 0.19
C LEU A 371 23.76 -7.83 1.45
N LEU A 372 23.48 -8.39 2.62
CA LEU A 372 23.50 -7.65 3.90
C LEU A 372 24.91 -7.30 4.38
N ARG A 373 25.95 -7.97 3.88
CA ARG A 373 27.35 -7.61 4.15
C ARG A 373 27.86 -6.47 3.27
N ASP A 374 27.21 -6.23 2.13
CA ASP A 374 27.57 -5.14 1.23
C ASP A 374 26.90 -3.84 1.67
N ASN A 375 27.72 -2.90 2.15
CA ASN A 375 27.25 -1.58 2.54
C ASN A 375 26.68 -0.79 1.36
N THR A 376 27.14 -1.04 0.13
CA THR A 376 26.60 -0.41 -1.08
C THR A 376 25.17 -0.88 -1.32
N PHE A 377 24.92 -2.19 -1.26
CA PHE A 377 23.56 -2.74 -1.34
C PHE A 377 22.61 -2.13 -0.30
N VAL A 378 23.03 -2.05 0.97
CA VAL A 378 22.19 -1.47 2.05
C VAL A 378 21.92 0.00 1.79
N GLN A 379 22.91 0.75 1.31
CA GLN A 379 22.76 2.16 0.96
C GLN A 379 21.82 2.35 -0.23
N ASP A 380 21.91 1.51 -1.25
CA ASP A 380 21.02 1.51 -2.41
C ASP A 380 19.59 1.14 -2.01
N LEU A 381 19.41 0.20 -1.07
CA LEU A 381 18.09 -0.13 -0.53
C LEU A 381 17.47 1.08 0.19
N CYS A 382 18.25 1.77 1.02
CA CYS A 382 17.80 3.01 1.66
C CYS A 382 17.46 4.09 0.64
N TYR A 383 18.22 4.18 -0.46
CA TYR A 383 17.97 5.14 -1.53
C TYR A 383 16.67 4.84 -2.29
N ASP A 384 16.40 3.58 -2.61
CA ASP A 384 15.16 3.17 -3.25
C ASP A 384 13.94 3.47 -2.35
N LEU A 385 14.05 3.17 -1.05
CA LEU A 385 13.03 3.52 -0.06
C LEU A 385 12.85 5.04 0.07
N TYR A 386 13.92 5.82 -0.01
CA TYR A 386 13.85 7.29 -0.01
C TYR A 386 13.05 7.78 -1.22
N HIS A 387 13.30 7.21 -2.40
CA HIS A 387 12.58 7.57 -3.62
C HIS A 387 11.09 7.22 -3.56
N LEU A 388 10.74 6.10 -2.93
CA LEU A 388 9.35 5.74 -2.68
C LEU A 388 8.70 6.66 -1.64
N PHE A 389 9.34 6.88 -0.49
CA PHE A 389 8.71 7.57 0.65
C PHE A 389 8.57 9.07 0.40
N LYS A 390 9.48 9.68 -0.38
CA LYS A 390 9.42 11.12 -0.71
C LYS A 390 8.24 11.50 -1.60
N GLU A 391 7.54 10.53 -2.20
CA GLU A 391 6.32 10.79 -2.97
C GLU A 391 5.16 11.27 -2.08
N ASP A 392 5.22 11.00 -0.77
CA ASP A 392 4.22 11.49 0.17
C ASP A 392 4.38 13.01 0.40
N LYS A 393 3.26 13.74 0.28
CA LYS A 393 3.23 15.19 0.55
C LYS A 393 3.64 15.57 1.98
N GLY A 394 3.48 14.66 2.94
CA GLY A 394 3.89 14.81 4.34
C GLY A 394 5.24 14.17 4.66
N PHE A 395 6.07 13.88 3.64
CA PHE A 395 7.40 13.32 3.85
C PHE A 395 8.28 14.25 4.69
N ASP A 396 8.91 13.69 5.72
CA ASP A 396 9.91 14.34 6.56
C ASP A 396 11.23 13.57 6.42
N CYS A 397 12.24 14.24 5.87
CA CYS A 397 13.56 13.65 5.63
C CYS A 397 14.27 13.22 6.93
N HIS A 398 14.11 13.98 8.01
CA HIS A 398 14.72 13.63 9.29
C HIS A 398 14.02 12.40 9.90
N LEU A 399 12.69 12.32 9.81
CA LEU A 399 11.95 11.16 10.27
C LEU A 399 12.29 9.91 9.45
N PHE A 400 12.45 10.07 8.14
CA PHE A 400 12.91 9.00 7.24
C PHE A 400 14.29 8.48 7.63
N GLU A 401 15.25 9.36 7.92
CA GLU A 401 16.58 8.92 8.38
C GLU A 401 16.53 8.13 9.69
N ARG A 402 15.59 8.45 10.58
CA ARG A 402 15.34 7.67 11.79
C ARG A 402 14.73 6.29 11.47
N GLN A 403 13.81 6.19 10.50
CA GLN A 403 13.33 4.89 10.01
C GLN A 403 14.47 4.04 9.46
N MET A 404 15.35 4.64 8.65
CA MET A 404 16.52 3.94 8.10
C MET A 404 17.54 3.58 9.17
N SER A 405 17.68 4.38 10.23
CA SER A 405 18.52 4.06 11.39
C SER A 405 18.05 2.80 12.12
N VAL A 406 16.74 2.64 12.29
CA VAL A 406 16.14 1.40 12.82
C VAL A 406 16.39 0.23 11.86
N MET A 407 16.10 0.40 10.56
CA MET A 407 16.29 -0.66 9.56
C MET A 407 17.76 -1.14 9.49
N ARG A 408 18.73 -0.22 9.50
CA ARG A 408 20.16 -0.56 9.54
C ARG A 408 20.53 -1.33 10.81
N GLY A 409 19.97 -0.95 11.96
CA GLY A 409 20.13 -1.70 13.20
C GLY A 409 19.56 -3.12 13.14
N GLN A 410 18.39 -3.29 12.51
CA GLN A 410 17.82 -4.61 12.25
C GLN A 410 18.72 -5.43 11.32
N ILE A 411 19.25 -4.83 10.25
CA ILE A 411 20.17 -5.51 9.32
C ILE A 411 21.43 -6.01 10.05
N GLU A 412 22.04 -5.19 10.92
CA GLU A 412 23.22 -5.62 11.68
C GLU A 412 22.93 -6.77 12.64
N ASN A 413 21.80 -6.72 13.37
CA ASN A 413 21.40 -7.83 14.24
C ASN A 413 21.12 -9.12 13.44
N LEU A 414 20.45 -9.01 12.28
CA LEU A 414 20.16 -10.15 11.42
C LEU A 414 21.45 -10.76 10.86
N LYS A 415 22.38 -9.94 10.38
CA LYS A 415 23.70 -10.38 9.90
C LYS A 415 24.47 -11.14 10.98
N ALA A 416 24.52 -10.62 12.21
CA ALA A 416 25.14 -11.32 13.32
C ALA A 416 24.47 -12.67 13.62
N ALA A 417 23.14 -12.71 13.63
CA ALA A 417 22.39 -13.94 13.86
C ALA A 417 22.63 -15.01 12.79
N LEU A 418 22.68 -14.61 11.52
CA LEU A 418 22.95 -15.52 10.40
C LEU A 418 24.37 -16.10 10.48
N LEU A 419 25.37 -15.28 10.83
CA LEU A 419 26.77 -15.71 11.00
C LEU A 419 26.95 -16.68 12.18
N GLU A 420 26.21 -16.46 13.27
CA GLU A 420 26.26 -17.29 14.48
C GLU A 420 25.35 -18.53 14.43
N ASN A 421 24.72 -18.82 13.28
CA ASN A 421 23.78 -19.92 13.12
C ASN A 421 22.61 -19.89 14.13
N LYS A 422 22.14 -18.69 14.48
CA LYS A 422 20.98 -18.52 15.37
C LYS A 422 19.67 -18.90 14.69
N SER A 423 18.65 -19.17 15.49
CA SER A 423 17.26 -19.34 15.04
C SER A 423 16.49 -18.01 15.06
N PRO A 424 15.33 -17.92 14.38
CA PRO A 424 14.46 -16.75 14.44
C PRO A 424 14.09 -16.30 15.87
N VAL A 425 13.85 -17.24 16.79
CA VAL A 425 13.54 -16.90 18.19
C VAL A 425 14.76 -16.30 18.92
N GLN A 426 15.97 -16.76 18.61
CA GLN A 426 17.20 -16.19 19.17
C GLN A 426 17.51 -14.81 18.56
N LEU A 427 17.17 -14.59 17.29
CA LEU A 427 17.31 -13.29 16.63
C LEU A 427 16.48 -12.21 17.33
N VAL A 428 15.21 -12.49 17.65
CA VAL A 428 14.33 -11.51 18.30
C VAL A 428 14.69 -11.23 19.76
N GLN A 429 15.55 -12.06 20.37
CA GLN A 429 16.11 -11.84 21.71
C GLN A 429 17.35 -10.94 21.71
N ILE A 430 17.94 -10.67 20.53
CA ILE A 430 19.08 -9.76 20.42
C ILE A 430 18.63 -8.33 20.78
N PRO A 431 19.37 -7.61 21.64
CA PRO A 431 19.04 -6.24 22.00
C PRO A 431 18.84 -5.36 20.77
N ALA A 432 17.77 -4.55 20.79
CA ALA A 432 17.47 -3.62 19.73
C ALA A 432 18.54 -2.54 19.63
N ILE A 433 19.05 -2.32 18.41
CA ILE A 433 20.05 -1.30 18.10
C ILE A 433 19.53 -0.38 17.00
N THR A 434 20.07 0.83 16.95
CA THR A 434 19.90 1.77 15.85
C THR A 434 21.27 2.15 15.31
N VAL A 435 21.38 2.37 14.00
CA VAL A 435 22.63 2.74 13.33
C VAL A 435 22.42 4.07 12.62
N GLU A 436 22.88 5.13 13.26
CA GLU A 436 22.76 6.50 12.75
C GLU A 436 23.91 6.82 11.82
N ARG A 437 23.62 7.58 10.77
CA ARG A 437 24.64 8.11 9.87
C ARG A 437 25.07 9.46 10.40
N GLU A 438 26.34 9.61 10.78
CA GLU A 438 26.87 10.91 11.12
C GLU A 438 27.04 11.74 9.84
N LYS A 439 26.42 12.92 9.80
CA LYS A 439 26.78 13.93 8.81
C LYS A 439 28.13 14.50 9.24
N GLY A 440 29.21 14.05 8.61
CA GLY A 440 30.51 14.70 8.75
C GLY A 440 30.36 16.20 8.50
N HIS A 441 30.80 17.03 9.45
CA HIS A 441 30.88 18.48 9.28
C HIS A 441 32.01 18.76 8.29
N VAL A 442 31.68 18.83 6.99
CA VAL A 442 32.65 19.19 5.94
C VAL A 442 32.29 20.58 5.42
N GLY A 443 33.24 21.50 5.51
CA GLY A 443 33.09 22.93 5.22
C GLY A 443 32.55 23.27 3.82
N THR A 444 32.16 24.53 3.69
CA THR A 444 31.40 25.19 2.62
C THR A 444 32.06 25.23 1.22
N THR A 445 32.53 24.11 0.67
CA THR A 445 32.95 24.05 -0.74
C THR A 445 32.49 22.78 -1.44
N SER A 446 31.90 22.94 -2.63
CA SER A 446 31.23 21.90 -3.42
C SER A 446 32.15 20.83 -4.02
N ARG A 447 33.48 20.93 -3.83
CA ARG A 447 34.48 20.09 -4.52
C ARG A 447 34.98 18.87 -3.74
N PHE A 448 34.52 18.63 -2.50
CA PHE A 448 34.93 17.48 -1.68
C PHE A 448 33.74 16.61 -1.19
N ARG A 449 32.76 16.35 -2.05
CA ARG A 449 31.58 15.50 -1.73
C ARG A 449 31.84 13.99 -1.64
N SER A 450 33.10 13.55 -1.63
CA SER A 450 33.46 12.14 -1.50
C SER A 450 34.29 11.93 -0.23
N PHE A 451 33.68 11.92 0.95
CA PHE A 451 34.40 11.53 2.18
C PHE A 451 33.49 10.82 3.20
N SER A 452 33.96 9.63 3.60
CA SER A 452 33.67 8.81 4.79
C SER A 452 32.29 9.00 5.45
N GLN A 453 31.38 8.05 5.23
CA GLN A 453 30.20 7.92 6.05
C GLN A 453 30.60 7.24 7.37
N THR A 454 30.62 7.99 8.47
CA THR A 454 30.79 7.41 9.81
C THR A 454 29.42 6.97 10.33
N PHE A 455 29.32 5.76 10.87
CA PHE A 455 28.10 5.21 11.44
C PHE A 455 28.25 5.05 12.95
N THR A 456 27.23 5.48 13.69
CA THR A 456 27.20 5.37 15.16
C THR A 456 26.12 4.39 15.56
N GLN A 457 26.54 3.31 16.21
CA GLN A 457 25.65 2.28 16.74
C GLN A 457 25.21 2.65 18.15
N THR A 458 23.90 2.72 18.36
CA THR A 458 23.31 2.97 19.69
C THR A 458 22.49 1.75 20.10
N VAL A 459 22.78 1.20 21.29
CA VAL A 459 21.98 0.12 21.88
C VAL A 459 20.88 0.73 22.72
N GLN A 460 19.63 0.29 22.52
CA GLN A 460 18.52 0.70 23.37
C GLN A 460 18.63 0.01 24.74
N LYS A 461 19.39 0.61 25.66
CA LYS A 461 19.45 0.17 27.06
C LYS A 461 18.23 0.70 27.83
N LYS A 462 17.09 0.01 27.72
CA LYS A 462 16.05 0.02 28.75
C LYS A 462 15.57 -1.41 28.94
N SER A 463 15.87 -1.98 30.10
CA SER A 463 15.32 -3.26 30.52
C SER A 463 13.79 -3.22 30.38
N PRO A 464 13.15 -4.26 29.81
CA PRO A 464 11.71 -4.37 29.92
C PRO A 464 11.34 -4.44 31.41
N PHE A 465 10.29 -3.73 31.83
CA PHE A 465 9.77 -3.83 33.20
C PHE A 465 9.31 -5.25 33.54
N PHE A 466 9.13 -6.10 32.53
CA PHE A 466 8.97 -7.55 32.66
C PHE A 466 10.11 -8.27 31.94
N SER A 467 11.09 -8.78 32.71
CA SER A 467 11.97 -9.85 32.26
C SER A 467 11.19 -11.17 32.39
N TRP A 468 10.93 -11.84 31.28
CA TRP A 468 10.33 -13.17 31.30
C TRP A 468 11.44 -14.20 31.56
N CYS A 469 11.41 -14.81 32.75
CA CYS A 469 12.13 -16.04 33.09
C CYS A 469 11.48 -17.25 32.43
#